data_AF-A0A9P5Q6V7-F1
#
_entry.id   AF-A0A9P5Q6V7-F1
#
_cell.length_a   1.000
_cell.length_b   1.000
_cell.length_c   1.000
_cell.angle_alpha   90.00
_cell.angle_beta   90.00
_cell.angle_gamma   90.00
#
_symmetry.space_group_name_H-M   'P 1'
#
loop_
_entity.id
_entity.type
_entity.pdbx_description
1 polymer ?
#
loop_
_entity_poly.entity_id
_entity_poly.type
_entity_poly.pdbx_seq_one_letter_code
_entity_poly.pdbx_strand_id
1 'polypeptide(L)' 'DSLSWSEKELYSQLLLSKKEGFPLWNPKPDENLACEYRKRGTSIGDVGYLNGNGSFIYLFNVCALADDPVNARG' A
#
# COMPACT_ATOMS: atom_id res chain seq x y z
N ASP A 1 -5.84 -30.49 12.57
CA ASP A 1 -6.32 -29.17 12.14
C ASP A 1 -5.50 -28.64 10.99
N SER A 2 -5.97 -28.87 9.77
CA SER A 2 -5.44 -28.21 8.58
C SER A 2 -5.81 -26.74 8.65
N LEU A 3 -4.82 -25.85 8.73
CA LEU A 3 -5.05 -24.40 8.62
C LEU A 3 -5.82 -24.10 7.33
N SER A 4 -7.10 -23.77 7.47
CA SER A 4 -7.88 -23.14 6.41
C SER A 4 -7.39 -21.71 6.32
N TRP A 5 -6.50 -21.43 5.36
CA TRP A 5 -6.14 -20.07 5.01
C TRP A 5 -7.40 -19.25 4.72
N SER A 6 -7.42 -17.98 5.15
CA SER A 6 -8.42 -17.03 4.65
C SER A 6 -8.25 -16.84 3.14
N GLU A 7 -9.31 -16.40 2.47
CA GLU A 7 -9.29 -16.10 1.03
C GLU A 7 -8.18 -15.09 0.68
N LYS A 8 -7.96 -14.11 1.57
CA LYS A 8 -6.91 -13.10 1.45
C LYS A 8 -5.52 -13.72 1.49
N GLU A 9 -5.28 -14.62 2.43
CA GLU A 9 -3.97 -15.27 2.53
C GLU A 9 -3.73 -16.21 1.35
N LEU A 10 -4.74 -16.98 0.94
CA LEU A 10 -4.65 -17.86 -0.22
C LEU A 10 -4.30 -17.08 -1.49
N TYR A 11 -5.02 -15.99 -1.77
CA TYR A 11 -4.75 -15.18 -2.96
C TYR A 11 -3.36 -14.51 -2.91
N SER A 12 -2.93 -14.04 -1.74
CA SER A 12 -1.58 -13.49 -1.56
C SER A 12 -0.50 -14.52 -1.85
N GLN A 13 -0.66 -15.75 -1.35
CA GLN A 13 0.27 -16.86 -1.64
C GLN A 13 0.30 -17.20 -3.15
N LEU A 14 -0.85 -17.20 -3.82
CA LEU A 14 -0.92 -17.44 -5.27
C LEU A 14 -0.17 -16.36 -6.07
N LEU A 15 -0.32 -15.07 -5.73
CA LEU A 15 0.40 -13.99 -6.41
C LEU A 15 1.91 -14.05 -6.14
N LEU A 16 2.30 -14.27 -4.87
CA LEU A 16 3.72 -14.41 -4.50
C LEU A 16 4.38 -15.57 -5.22
N SER A 17 3.70 -16.72 -5.35
CA SER A 17 4.22 -17.89 -6.07
C SER A 17 4.53 -17.61 -7.54
N LYS A 18 3.81 -16.65 -8.14
CA LYS A 18 3.99 -16.20 -9.53
C LYS A 18 4.90 -14.98 -9.67
N LYS A 19 5.41 -14.44 -8.57
CA LYS A 19 6.18 -13.18 -8.52
C LYS A 19 5.37 -11.96 -9.00
N GLU A 20 4.05 -12.00 -8.83
CA GLU A 20 3.12 -10.92 -9.18
C GLU A 20 2.95 -9.90 -8.03
N GLY A 21 3.75 -10.03 -6.96
CA GLY A 21 3.75 -9.13 -5.82
C GLY A 21 2.70 -9.47 -4.76
N PHE A 22 2.36 -8.46 -3.95
CA PHE A 22 1.41 -8.58 -2.85
C PHE A 22 0.18 -7.70 -3.14
N PRO A 23 -1.05 -8.22 -2.99
CA PRO A 23 -2.26 -7.47 -3.31
C PRO A 23 -2.56 -6.38 -2.26
N LEU A 24 -3.02 -5.22 -2.72
CA LEU A 24 -3.68 -4.24 -1.85
C LEU A 24 -5.18 -4.53 -1.80
N TRP A 25 -5.71 -4.82 -0.62
CA TRP A 25 -7.10 -5.25 -0.48
C TRP A 25 -8.13 -4.14 -0.56
N ASN A 26 -7.75 -2.93 -0.15
CA ASN A 26 -8.52 -1.74 -0.41
C ASN A 26 -7.60 -0.71 -1.09
N PRO A 27 -7.53 -0.72 -2.44
CA PRO A 27 -6.59 0.11 -3.19
C PRO A 27 -7.01 1.60 -3.25
N LYS A 28 -8.13 1.97 -2.63
CA LYS A 28 -8.60 3.35 -2.66
C LYS A 28 -7.65 4.26 -1.89
N PRO A 29 -7.26 5.42 -2.46
CA PRO A 29 -6.44 6.39 -1.77
C PRO A 29 -7.22 6.99 -0.60
N ASP A 30 -6.52 7.28 0.50
CA ASP A 30 -7.08 8.07 1.59
C ASP A 30 -7.35 9.50 1.08
N GLU A 31 -8.59 9.96 1.23
CA GLU A 31 -9.05 11.29 0.79
C GLU A 31 -8.30 12.43 1.50
N ASN A 32 -7.73 12.16 2.67
CA ASN A 32 -6.96 13.13 3.45
C ASN A 32 -5.53 13.33 2.94
N LEU A 33 -5.07 12.56 1.94
CA LEU A 33 -3.74 12.70 1.37
C LEU A 33 -3.63 13.90 0.44
N ALA A 34 -2.41 14.40 0.28
CA ALA A 34 -2.09 15.48 -0.65
C ALA A 34 -2.63 15.16 -2.05
N CYS A 35 -3.16 16.18 -2.73
CA CYS A 35 -3.78 16.03 -4.05
C CYS A 35 -2.83 15.35 -5.05
N GLU A 36 -1.54 15.70 -4.99
CA GLU A 36 -0.50 15.13 -5.86
C GLU A 36 -0.31 13.63 -5.64
N TYR A 37 -0.35 13.16 -4.40
CA TYR A 37 -0.31 11.73 -4.09
C TYR A 37 -1.59 11.02 -4.57
N ARG A 38 -2.77 11.61 -4.34
CA ARG A 38 -4.06 11.00 -4.77
C ARG A 38 -4.18 10.84 -6.28
N LYS A 39 -3.62 11.75 -7.07
CA LYS A 39 -3.60 11.67 -8.54
C LYS A 39 -2.67 10.56 -9.04
N ARG A 40 -1.54 10.35 -8.38
CA ARG A 40 -0.51 9.38 -8.78
C ARG A 40 -0.79 7.98 -8.26
N GLY A 41 -1.36 7.89 -7.06
CA GLY A 41 -1.50 6.65 -6.30
C GLY A 41 -0.17 6.18 -5.70
N THR A 42 -0.17 4.94 -5.22
CA THR A 42 1.02 4.29 -4.67
C THR A 42 2.14 4.24 -5.70
N SER A 43 3.35 4.60 -5.28
CA SER A 43 4.57 4.74 -6.07
C SER A 43 5.73 3.98 -5.44
N ILE A 44 6.78 3.73 -6.24
CA ILE A 44 8.03 3.14 -5.71
C ILE A 44 8.63 4.10 -4.66
N GLY A 45 9.06 3.53 -3.53
CA GLY A 45 9.62 4.27 -2.41
C GLY A 45 8.60 4.69 -1.35
N ASP A 46 7.30 4.44 -1.57
CA ASP A 46 6.29 4.70 -0.56
C ASP A 46 6.51 3.84 0.68
N VAL A 47 6.56 4.50 1.83
CA VAL A 47 6.61 3.89 3.14
C VAL A 47 5.23 4.08 3.78
N GLY A 48 4.68 2.99 4.28
CA GLY A 48 3.35 2.97 4.87
C GLY A 48 3.05 1.62 5.53
N TYR A 49 1.84 1.48 6.06
CA TYR A 49 1.38 0.23 6.68
C TYR A 49 -0.04 -0.13 6.22
N LEU A 50 -0.38 -1.42 6.31
CA LEU A 50 -1.73 -1.89 6.07
C LEU A 50 -2.55 -1.82 7.36
N ASN A 51 -3.73 -1.20 7.30
CA ASN A 51 -4.66 -1.22 8.43
C ASN A 51 -5.53 -2.50 8.42
N GLY A 52 -6.38 -2.67 9.44
CA GLY A 52 -7.24 -3.86 9.57
C GLY A 52 -8.25 -4.07 8.42
N ASN A 53 -8.58 -3.04 7.64
CA ASN A 53 -9.47 -3.16 6.49
C ASN A 53 -8.72 -3.50 5.19
N GLY A 54 -7.39 -3.50 5.21
CA GLY A 54 -6.54 -3.80 4.06
C GLY A 54 -6.22 -2.58 3.19
N SER A 55 -6.50 -1.36 3.65
CA SER A 55 -6.02 -0.12 3.04
C SER A 55 -4.54 0.11 3.35
N PHE A 56 -3.84 0.64 2.35
CA PHE A 56 -2.49 1.17 2.53
C PHE A 56 -2.55 2.59 3.09
N ILE A 57 -1.97 2.79 4.27
CA ILE A 57 -1.83 4.08 4.93
C ILE A 57 -0.43 4.61 4.64
N TYR A 58 -0.38 5.64 3.79
CA TYR A 58 0.85 6.29 3.37
C TYR A 58 1.44 7.19 4.47
N LEU A 59 2.76 7.17 4.62
CA LEU A 59 3.50 8.04 5.54
C LEU A 59 4.37 9.06 4.78
N PHE A 60 5.29 8.56 3.96
CA PHE A 60 6.20 9.36 3.12
C PHE A 60 6.78 8.51 2.00
N ASN A 61 7.43 9.13 1.02
CA ASN A 61 8.17 8.47 -0.05
C ASN A 61 9.68 8.72 0.13
N VAL A 62 10.45 7.65 0.30
CA VAL A 62 11.90 7.72 0.54
C VAL A 62 12.72 8.09 -0.70
N CYS A 63 12.14 7.94 -1.89
CA CYS A 63 12.75 8.31 -3.16
C CYS A 63 12.45 9.77 -3.55
N ALA A 64 11.48 10.41 -2.90
CA ALA A 64 11.19 11.82 -3.08
C ALA A 64 12.14 12.69 -2.23
N LEU A 65 12.28 13.96 -2.62
CA LEU A 65 13.02 14.92 -1.81
C LEU A 65 12.29 15.16 -0.48
N ALA A 66 13.05 15.55 0.55
CA ALA A 66 12.49 15.80 1.87
C ALA A 66 11.45 16.95 1.88
N ASP A 67 11.62 17.92 0.98
CA ASP A 67 10.74 19.08 0.80
C ASP A 67 9.65 18.86 -0.26
N ASP A 68 9.54 17.65 -0.83
CA ASP A 68 8.48 17.34 -1.79
C ASP A 68 7.11 17.43 -1.09
N PRO A 69 6.08 18.03 -1.72
CA PRO A 69 4.72 18.09 -1.17
C PRO A 69 4.14 16.73 -0.75
N VAL A 70 4.59 15.62 -1.36
CA VAL A 70 4.17 14.26 -0.96
C VAL A 70 4.73 13.84 0.40
N ASN A 71 5.81 14.47 0.87
CA ASN A 71 6.46 14.22 2.16
C ASN A 71 6.09 15.26 3.22
N ALA A 72 5.16 16.17 2.96
CA ALA A 72 4.81 17.28 3.86
C ALA A 72 4.28 16.87 5.26
N ARG A 73 4.07 15.57 5.52
CA ARG A 73 3.60 15.02 6.80
C ARG A 73 4.58 14.03 7.44
N GLY A 74 5.70 13.72 6.79
CA GLY A 74 6.69 12.72 7.19
C GLY A 74 7.97 13.32 7.75
#